data_AF-A0A9P4WFQ6-F1
#
_entry.id   AF-A0A9P4WFQ6-F1
#
_cell.length_a   1.000
_cell.length_b   1.000
_cell.length_c   1.000
_cell.angle_alpha   90.00
_cell.angle_beta   90.00
_cell.angle_gamma   90.00
#
_symmetry.space_group_name_H-M   'P 1'
#
loop_
_entity.id
_entity.type
_entity.pdbx_description
1 polymer ?
#
loop_
_entity_poly.entity_id
_entity_poly.type
_entity_poly.pdbx_seq_one_letter_code
_entity_poly.pdbx_strand_id
1 'polypeptide(L)'
;MFGTDSDAYDNAATNKSEETFNIKQWRKDGPLRVFLEIVNYINTLKQWRVTRWNSYYNCFKRGVELKYAIDSYASFHIQETEHAAEIAAENNNKPLTLPSWMLSGGLTAADWAVITEYIEVLEPLKSATDRLQGRGKAGTYGALYEVIPVFESIIAELNTRILLFSVVDYEPSEALEDYIAINVRAARKKAAIYLSKLLKVLVYYAATALHPRYKHYSKRF
;
A
#
# COMPACT_ATOMS: atom_id res chain seq x y z
N MET A 1 0.65 0.03 -6.90
CA MET A 1 1.17 -0.08 -5.53
C MET A 1 1.80 -1.45 -5.29
N PHE A 2 1.05 -2.54 -5.09
CA PHE A 2 1.66 -3.82 -4.68
C PHE A 2 1.70 -4.93 -5.76
N GLY A 3 1.57 -4.57 -7.04
CA GLY A 3 1.64 -5.52 -8.16
C GLY A 3 3.08 -5.77 -8.62
N THR A 4 3.37 -6.97 -9.11
CA THR A 4 4.67 -7.39 -9.67
C THR A 4 4.97 -6.77 -11.05
N ASP A 5 3.95 -6.26 -11.73
CA ASP A 5 4.04 -5.74 -13.09
C ASP A 5 4.83 -4.43 -13.17
N SER A 6 5.98 -4.45 -13.84
CA SER A 6 6.86 -3.30 -14.05
C SER A 6 6.28 -2.27 -15.01
N ASP A 7 5.44 -2.70 -15.94
CA ASP A 7 4.83 -1.85 -16.98
C ASP A 7 3.70 -0.98 -16.41
N ALA A 8 3.30 -1.22 -15.15
CA ALA A 8 2.40 -0.34 -14.41
C ALA A 8 3.04 1.01 -14.01
N TYR A 9 4.36 1.17 -14.17
CA TYR A 9 5.14 2.34 -13.75
C TYR A 9 5.74 3.09 -14.95
N ASP A 10 4.92 3.81 -15.71
CA ASP A 10 5.43 4.73 -16.71
C ASP A 10 5.94 6.03 -16.05
N ASN A 11 7.11 6.00 -15.42
CA ASN A 11 7.76 7.24 -14.95
C ASN A 11 8.54 7.92 -16.09
N ALA A 12 9.04 9.14 -15.91
CA ALA A 12 9.92 9.78 -16.90
C ALA A 12 11.24 9.00 -17.01
N ALA A 13 11.84 8.93 -18.21
CA ALA A 13 12.97 8.03 -18.50
C ALA A 13 14.21 8.25 -17.60
N THR A 14 14.34 9.43 -16.99
CA THR A 14 15.55 9.87 -16.30
C THR A 14 15.74 9.26 -14.89
N ASN A 15 14.67 8.83 -14.20
CA ASN A 15 14.75 8.31 -12.82
C ASN A 15 14.30 6.83 -12.65
N LYS A 16 13.91 6.14 -13.74
CA LYS A 16 13.34 4.79 -13.68
C LYS A 16 14.27 3.74 -13.05
N SER A 17 15.59 3.80 -13.26
CA SER A 17 16.52 2.79 -12.77
C SER A 17 16.70 2.83 -11.26
N GLU A 18 16.78 4.04 -10.70
CA GLU A 18 16.95 4.26 -9.27
C GLU A 18 15.64 3.96 -8.53
N GLU A 19 14.50 4.50 -8.98
CA GLU A 19 13.19 4.20 -8.40
C GLU A 19 12.87 2.70 -8.43
N THR A 20 13.22 1.98 -9.51
CA THR A 20 12.98 0.53 -9.60
C THR A 20 13.92 -0.28 -8.72
N PHE A 21 15.16 0.17 -8.54
CA PHE A 21 16.08 -0.41 -7.56
C PHE A 21 15.55 -0.19 -6.14
N ASN A 22 15.13 1.03 -5.81
CA ASN A 22 14.59 1.41 -4.50
C ASN A 22 13.32 0.64 -4.16
N ILE A 23 12.39 0.51 -5.10
CA ILE A 23 11.19 -0.32 -4.93
C ILE A 23 11.56 -1.81 -4.75
N LYS A 24 12.56 -2.33 -5.47
CA LYS A 24 12.99 -3.73 -5.33
C LYS A 24 13.65 -3.98 -3.97
N GLN A 25 14.50 -3.06 -3.52
CA GLN A 25 15.13 -3.13 -2.21
C GLN A 25 14.10 -2.98 -1.10
N TRP A 26 13.16 -2.05 -1.21
CA TRP A 26 12.06 -1.92 -0.25
C TRP A 26 11.12 -3.13 -0.23
N ARG A 27 10.85 -3.73 -1.40
CA ARG A 27 10.14 -5.01 -1.49
C ARG A 27 10.92 -6.17 -0.91
N LYS A 28 12.23 -6.02 -0.63
CA LYS A 28 13.07 -7.02 0.01
C LYS A 28 13.26 -6.74 1.50
N ASP A 29 13.64 -5.54 1.87
CA ASP A 29 14.14 -5.29 3.23
C ASP A 29 13.37 -4.14 3.90
N GLY A 30 12.25 -3.71 3.30
CA GLY A 30 11.44 -2.62 3.82
C GLY A 30 10.50 -3.02 4.98
N PRO A 31 10.01 -2.03 5.75
CA PRO A 31 9.15 -2.24 6.91
C PRO A 31 7.89 -3.07 6.62
N LEU A 32 7.26 -2.82 5.46
CA LEU A 32 6.07 -3.57 5.05
C LEU A 32 6.38 -5.04 4.75
N ARG A 33 7.58 -5.37 4.23
CA ARG A 33 7.95 -6.77 3.97
C ARG A 33 8.14 -7.50 5.28
N VAL A 34 8.91 -6.94 6.21
CA VAL A 34 9.12 -7.53 7.55
C VAL A 34 7.79 -7.78 8.25
N PHE A 35 6.90 -6.78 8.27
CA PHE A 35 5.55 -6.93 8.81
C PHE A 35 4.76 -8.06 8.14
N LEU A 36 4.73 -8.12 6.81
CA LEU A 36 4.01 -9.16 6.10
C LEU A 36 4.60 -10.55 6.33
N GLU A 37 5.91 -10.68 6.46
CA GLU A 37 6.57 -11.96 6.77
C GLU A 37 6.20 -12.45 8.18
N ILE A 38 6.22 -11.58 9.19
CA ILE A 38 5.76 -11.90 10.54
C ILE A 38 4.30 -12.34 10.52
N VAL A 39 3.42 -11.56 9.90
CA VAL A 39 1.98 -11.87 9.81
C VAL A 39 1.70 -13.16 9.05
N ASN A 40 2.45 -13.44 7.99
CA ASN A 40 2.34 -14.69 7.24
C ASN A 40 2.83 -15.88 8.06
N TYR A 41 3.89 -15.70 8.85
CA TYR A 41 4.41 -16.74 9.74
C TYR A 41 3.39 -17.09 10.84
N ILE A 42 2.78 -16.09 11.48
CA ILE A 42 1.70 -16.25 12.46
C ILE A 42 0.49 -16.99 11.84
N ASN A 43 0.12 -16.65 10.60
CA ASN A 43 -1.09 -17.16 9.95
C ASN A 43 -0.89 -18.40 9.08
N THR A 44 0.13 -19.22 9.36
CA THR A 44 0.45 -20.45 8.59
C THR A 44 -0.69 -21.49 8.50
N LEU A 45 -1.85 -21.30 9.14
CA LEU A 45 -3.05 -22.15 8.99
C LEU A 45 -4.15 -21.61 8.06
N LYS A 46 -4.12 -20.36 7.60
CA LYS A 46 -5.04 -19.86 6.57
C LYS A 46 -4.32 -18.90 5.63
N GLN A 47 -3.95 -19.40 4.46
CA GLN A 47 -3.38 -18.59 3.37
C GLN A 47 -4.28 -17.39 3.08
N TRP A 48 -3.89 -16.23 3.59
CA TRP A 48 -4.47 -14.96 3.19
C TRP A 48 -4.00 -14.69 1.77
N ARG A 49 -4.84 -14.99 0.78
CA ARG A 49 -4.61 -14.57 -0.61
C ARG A 49 -4.76 -13.05 -0.70
N VAL A 50 -3.66 -12.34 -0.48
CA VAL A 50 -3.55 -10.89 -0.69
C VAL A 50 -3.72 -10.58 -2.18
N THR A 51 -4.97 -10.53 -2.66
CA THR A 51 -5.25 -10.37 -4.10
C THR A 51 -5.59 -8.93 -4.47
N ARG A 52 -5.79 -8.04 -3.50
CA ARG A 52 -6.27 -6.66 -3.73
C ARG A 52 -5.73 -5.69 -2.66
N TRP A 53 -5.58 -4.42 -3.02
CA TRP A 53 -5.12 -3.35 -2.12
C TRP A 53 -6.04 -3.12 -0.90
N ASN A 54 -7.34 -3.45 -0.99
CA ASN A 54 -8.26 -3.53 0.16
C ASN A 54 -7.80 -4.50 1.25
N SER A 55 -7.22 -5.62 0.81
CA SER A 55 -6.74 -6.67 1.70
C SER A 55 -5.45 -6.24 2.40
N TYR A 56 -4.58 -5.47 1.72
CA TYR A 56 -3.45 -4.79 2.35
C TYR A 56 -3.90 -3.77 3.40
N TYR A 57 -4.87 -2.89 3.07
CA TYR A 57 -5.43 -1.92 4.04
C TYR A 57 -5.95 -2.61 5.31
N ASN A 58 -6.80 -3.63 5.15
CA ASN A 58 -7.36 -4.37 6.29
C ASN A 58 -6.27 -5.07 7.11
N CYS A 59 -5.26 -5.64 6.44
CA CYS A 59 -4.13 -6.30 7.09
C CYS A 59 -3.32 -5.31 7.92
N PHE A 60 -2.94 -4.16 7.36
CA PHE A 60 -2.18 -3.13 8.07
C PHE A 60 -2.98 -2.55 9.24
N LYS A 61 -4.25 -2.22 9.03
CA LYS A 61 -5.13 -1.72 10.10
C LYS A 61 -5.22 -2.71 11.26
N ARG A 62 -5.45 -3.98 10.96
CA ARG A 62 -5.47 -5.03 11.97
C ARG A 62 -4.10 -5.24 12.64
N GLY A 63 -3.03 -5.11 11.87
CA GLY A 63 -1.65 -5.16 12.36
C GLY A 63 -1.37 -4.10 13.41
N VAL A 64 -1.74 -2.85 13.13
CA VAL A 64 -1.57 -1.73 14.07
C VAL A 64 -2.43 -1.93 15.33
N GLU A 65 -3.66 -2.41 15.21
CA GLU A 65 -4.50 -2.77 16.38
C GLU A 65 -3.85 -3.85 17.26
N LEU A 66 -3.08 -4.76 16.67
CA LEU A 66 -2.41 -5.86 17.34
C LEU A 66 -0.91 -5.62 17.53
N LYS A 67 -0.43 -4.37 17.39
CA LYS A 67 0.99 -4.02 17.39
C LYS A 67 1.77 -4.67 18.54
N TYR A 68 1.30 -4.51 19.78
CA TYR A 68 1.98 -5.07 20.95
C TYR A 68 2.06 -6.60 20.94
N ALA A 69 1.02 -7.28 20.44
CA ALA A 69 1.03 -8.74 20.33
C ALA A 69 2.00 -9.20 19.23
N ILE A 70 2.06 -8.48 18.11
CA ILE A 70 2.99 -8.75 17.01
C ILE A 70 4.43 -8.52 17.45
N ASP A 71 4.71 -7.40 18.12
CA ASP A 71 6.04 -7.06 18.63
C ASP A 71 6.50 -8.08 19.68
N SER A 72 5.63 -8.49 20.60
CA SER A 72 5.93 -9.53 21.58
C SER A 72 6.19 -10.89 20.94
N TYR A 73 5.40 -11.27 19.92
CA TYR A 73 5.58 -12.52 19.19
C TYR A 73 6.90 -12.53 18.40
N ALA A 74 7.21 -11.42 17.72
CA ALA A 74 8.45 -11.29 16.99
C ALA A 74 9.66 -11.35 17.94
N SER A 75 9.60 -10.62 19.06
CA SER A 75 10.68 -10.60 20.07
C SER A 75 10.96 -11.98 20.64
N PHE A 76 9.92 -12.78 20.92
CA PHE A 76 10.09 -14.16 21.40
C PHE A 76 10.87 -15.02 20.41
N HIS A 77 10.49 -15.01 19.12
CA HIS A 77 11.17 -15.83 18.12
C HIS A 77 12.57 -15.32 17.78
N ILE A 78 12.80 -14.01 17.77
CA ILE A 78 14.14 -13.43 17.58
C ILE A 78 15.06 -13.94 18.70
N GLN A 79 14.65 -13.81 19.97
CA GLN A 79 15.43 -14.29 21.12
C GLN A 79 15.69 -15.80 21.07
N GLU A 80 14.69 -16.60 20.70
CA GLU A 80 14.84 -18.05 20.54
C GLU A 80 15.87 -18.39 19.46
N THR A 81 15.85 -17.67 18.34
CA THR A 81 16.79 -17.87 17.24
C THR A 81 18.21 -17.39 17.55
N GLU A 82 18.36 -16.28 18.26
CA GLU A 82 19.65 -15.78 18.75
C GLU A 82 20.30 -16.81 19.67
N HIS A 83 19.55 -17.33 20.64
CA HIS A 83 20.05 -18.36 21.56
C HIS A 83 20.42 -19.66 20.84
N ALA A 84 19.60 -20.11 19.88
CA ALA A 84 19.90 -21.30 19.09
C ALA A 84 21.14 -21.11 18.20
N ALA A 85 21.36 -19.89 17.69
CA ALA A 85 22.53 -19.55 16.88
C ALA A 85 23.82 -19.55 17.73
N GLU A 86 23.77 -19.04 18.96
CA GLU A 86 24.89 -19.10 19.92
C GLU A 86 25.29 -20.55 20.21
N ILE A 87 24.32 -21.42 20.53
CA ILE A 87 24.57 -22.85 20.78
C ILE A 87 25.15 -23.53 19.53
N ALA A 88 24.68 -23.20 18.33
CA ALA A 88 25.21 -23.76 17.10
C ALA A 88 26.66 -23.33 16.85
N ALA A 89 26.99 -22.06 17.15
CA ALA A 89 28.35 -21.53 17.03
C ALA A 89 29.32 -22.21 18.01
N GLU A 90 28.92 -22.40 19.27
CA GLU A 90 29.72 -23.11 20.28
C GLU A 90 30.05 -24.55 19.85
N ASN A 91 29.10 -25.22 19.20
CA ASN A 91 29.24 -26.61 18.77
C ASN A 91 29.86 -26.77 17.37
N ASN A 92 30.32 -25.69 16.72
CA ASN A 92 30.80 -25.68 15.33
C ASN A 92 29.79 -26.27 14.32
N ASN A 93 28.50 -26.11 14.58
CA ASN A 93 27.42 -26.56 13.71
C ASN A 93 27.17 -25.57 12.57
N LYS A 94 26.49 -26.02 11.51
CA LYS A 94 26.09 -25.15 10.40
C LYS A 94 25.08 -24.08 10.86
N PRO A 95 25.10 -22.87 10.26
CA PRO A 95 24.14 -21.81 10.58
C PRO A 95 22.69 -22.26 10.35
N LEU A 96 21.78 -21.77 11.19
CA LEU A 96 20.34 -22.02 11.08
C LEU A 96 19.77 -21.33 9.83
N THR A 97 18.99 -22.06 9.03
CA THR A 97 18.27 -21.50 7.88
C THR A 97 16.94 -20.92 8.37
N LEU A 98 16.88 -19.59 8.57
CA LEU A 98 15.73 -18.90 9.15
C LEU A 98 15.17 -17.81 8.23
N PRO A 99 13.88 -17.44 8.37
CA PRO A 99 13.31 -16.25 7.73
C PRO A 99 14.10 -14.98 8.05
N SER A 100 14.21 -14.07 7.09
CA SER A 100 15.00 -12.83 7.22
C SER A 100 14.57 -11.96 8.39
N TRP A 101 13.28 -11.90 8.70
CA TRP A 101 12.76 -11.09 9.82
C TRP A 101 13.15 -11.63 11.20
N MET A 102 13.41 -12.93 11.33
CA MET A 102 13.89 -13.51 12.61
C MET A 102 15.36 -13.21 12.85
N LEU A 103 16.10 -12.91 11.78
CA LEU A 103 17.49 -12.45 11.82
C LEU A 103 17.58 -10.91 11.92
N SER A 104 16.45 -10.21 11.91
CA SER A 104 16.39 -8.75 12.09
C SER A 104 15.93 -8.40 13.50
N GLY A 105 16.16 -7.17 13.93
CA GLY A 105 15.71 -6.65 15.24
C GLY A 105 14.19 -6.43 15.36
N GLY A 106 13.37 -7.11 14.56
CA GLY A 106 11.92 -6.91 14.47
C GLY A 106 11.52 -5.57 13.83
N LEU A 107 10.30 -5.12 14.11
CA LEU A 107 9.76 -3.83 13.65
C LEU A 107 10.07 -2.73 14.68
N THR A 108 10.70 -1.66 14.22
CA THR A 108 11.00 -0.47 15.03
C THR A 108 9.80 0.47 15.15
N ALA A 109 9.88 1.47 16.03
CA ALA A 109 8.86 2.51 16.12
C ALA A 109 8.70 3.30 14.80
N ALA A 110 9.80 3.52 14.07
CA ALA A 110 9.78 4.15 12.76
C ALA A 110 9.06 3.27 11.73
N ASP A 111 9.31 1.96 11.74
CA ASP A 111 8.63 1.01 10.85
C ASP A 111 7.10 1.02 11.03
N TRP A 112 6.66 1.10 12.28
CA TRP A 112 5.24 1.23 12.61
C TRP A 112 4.64 2.58 12.17
N ALA A 113 5.41 3.68 12.23
CA ALA A 113 4.98 4.97 11.70
C ALA A 113 4.75 4.88 10.18
N VAL A 114 5.67 4.25 9.46
CA VAL A 114 5.57 4.00 8.01
C VAL A 114 4.32 3.16 7.67
N ILE A 115 4.06 2.08 8.41
CA ILE A 115 2.86 1.27 8.21
C ILE A 115 1.59 2.11 8.41
N THR A 116 1.60 3.01 9.39
CA THR A 116 0.47 3.90 9.68
C THR A 116 0.25 4.91 8.56
N GLU A 117 1.29 5.52 8.04
CA GLU A 117 1.20 6.41 6.86
C GLU A 117 0.63 5.67 5.63
N TYR A 118 1.00 4.41 5.43
CA TYR A 118 0.40 3.59 4.37
C TYR A 118 -1.10 3.34 4.59
N ILE A 119 -1.56 3.16 5.83
CA ILE A 119 -2.98 3.02 6.13
C ILE A 119 -3.72 4.29 5.70
N GLU A 120 -3.19 5.46 6.06
CA GLU A 120 -3.78 6.74 5.69
C GLU A 120 -3.85 6.90 4.17
N VAL A 121 -2.80 6.54 3.43
CA VAL A 121 -2.77 6.60 1.96
C VAL A 121 -3.78 5.67 1.31
N LEU A 122 -3.99 4.49 1.90
CA LEU A 122 -4.90 3.48 1.37
C LEU A 122 -6.37 3.72 1.76
N GLU A 123 -6.64 4.46 2.84
CA GLU A 123 -7.98 4.76 3.33
C GLU A 123 -8.91 5.40 2.29
N PRO A 124 -8.54 6.47 1.56
CA PRO A 124 -9.44 7.07 0.57
C PRO A 124 -9.75 6.11 -0.58
N LEU A 125 -8.78 5.25 -0.95
CA LEU A 125 -9.01 4.19 -1.92
C LEU A 125 -10.04 3.19 -1.37
N LYS A 126 -9.92 2.79 -0.10
CA LYS A 126 -10.81 1.82 0.56
C LYS A 126 -12.22 2.35 0.59
N SER A 127 -12.41 3.58 1.06
CA SER A 127 -13.71 4.25 1.09
C SER A 127 -14.33 4.38 -0.30
N ALA A 128 -13.54 4.75 -1.31
CA ALA A 128 -14.03 4.79 -2.69
C ALA A 128 -14.52 3.43 -3.19
N THR A 129 -13.85 2.36 -2.79
CA THR A 129 -14.22 1.01 -3.23
C THR A 129 -15.41 0.47 -2.49
N ASP A 130 -15.53 0.74 -1.20
CA ASP A 130 -16.75 0.43 -0.46
C ASP A 130 -17.94 1.20 -1.05
N ARG A 131 -17.74 2.47 -1.45
CA ARG A 131 -18.75 3.29 -2.13
C ARG A 131 -19.20 2.67 -3.45
N LEU A 132 -18.26 2.20 -4.27
CA LEU A 132 -18.53 1.70 -5.61
C LEU A 132 -18.93 0.21 -5.66
N GLN A 133 -18.51 -0.62 -4.70
CA GLN A 133 -18.85 -2.05 -4.63
C GLN A 133 -20.13 -2.33 -3.84
N GLY A 134 -20.59 -1.36 -3.04
CA GLY A 134 -21.77 -1.53 -2.20
C GLY A 134 -23.03 -1.84 -3.01
N ARG A 135 -23.49 -3.11 -2.99
CA ARG A 135 -24.90 -3.44 -3.26
C ARG A 135 -25.72 -2.92 -2.08
N GLY A 136 -26.05 -1.63 -2.10
CA GLY A 136 -26.86 -1.04 -1.04
C GLY A 136 -28.20 -1.75 -0.93
N LYS A 137 -28.58 -2.20 0.29
CA LYS A 137 -29.95 -2.70 0.58
C LYS A 137 -31.04 -1.68 0.19
N ALA A 138 -30.68 -0.41 0.03
CA ALA A 138 -31.55 0.71 -0.38
C ALA A 138 -31.19 1.30 -1.77
N GLY A 139 -30.35 0.65 -2.58
CA GLY A 139 -30.03 1.09 -3.95
C GLY A 139 -29.21 2.40 -4.07
N THR A 140 -28.63 2.90 -2.97
CA THR A 140 -27.99 4.23 -2.92
C THR A 140 -26.48 4.26 -3.22
N TYR A 141 -25.86 3.09 -3.38
CA TYR A 141 -24.40 2.91 -3.52
C TYR A 141 -24.10 2.07 -4.76
N GLY A 142 -22.91 2.24 -5.35
CA GLY A 142 -22.47 1.50 -6.52
C GLY A 142 -23.17 1.92 -7.82
N ALA A 143 -23.75 3.13 -7.86
CA ALA A 143 -24.43 3.61 -9.05
C ALA A 143 -23.43 4.11 -10.10
N LEU A 144 -23.74 3.88 -11.38
CA LEU A 144 -22.86 4.23 -12.50
C LEU A 144 -22.48 5.72 -12.52
N TYR A 145 -23.39 6.59 -12.10
CA TYR A 145 -23.19 8.04 -12.04
C TYR A 145 -22.17 8.49 -10.99
N GLU A 146 -21.76 7.61 -10.08
CA GLU A 146 -20.80 7.92 -9.02
C GLU A 146 -19.38 7.61 -9.41
N VAL A 147 -19.19 6.73 -10.40
CA VAL A 147 -17.88 6.20 -10.77
C VAL A 147 -16.93 7.32 -11.15
N ILE A 148 -17.33 8.21 -12.05
CA ILE A 148 -16.48 9.31 -12.51
C ILE A 148 -16.14 10.29 -11.35
N PRO A 149 -17.12 10.84 -10.60
CA PRO A 149 -16.84 11.71 -9.46
C PRO A 149 -15.94 11.07 -8.39
N VAL A 150 -16.11 9.78 -8.12
CA VAL A 150 -15.27 9.06 -7.15
C VAL A 150 -13.82 8.97 -7.63
N PHE A 151 -13.59 8.67 -8.91
CA PHE A 151 -12.23 8.67 -9.48
C PHE A 151 -11.59 10.06 -9.45
N GLU A 152 -12.34 11.13 -9.75
CA GLU A 152 -11.85 12.51 -9.63
C GLU A 152 -11.45 12.84 -8.19
N SER A 153 -12.28 12.45 -7.21
CA SER A 153 -12.00 12.66 -5.79
C SER A 153 -10.73 11.93 -5.35
N ILE A 154 -10.53 10.68 -5.78
CA ILE A 154 -9.30 9.92 -5.49
C ILE A 154 -8.08 10.62 -6.08
N ILE A 155 -8.16 11.11 -7.32
CA ILE A 155 -7.04 11.80 -7.96
C ILE A 155 -6.70 13.10 -7.21
N ALA A 156 -7.70 13.87 -6.79
CA ALA A 156 -7.50 15.08 -6.00
C ALA A 156 -6.82 14.79 -4.65
N GLU A 157 -7.26 13.74 -3.97
CA GLU A 157 -6.67 13.29 -2.71
C GLU A 157 -5.21 12.86 -2.89
N LEU A 158 -4.92 12.04 -3.91
CA LEU A 158 -3.56 11.60 -4.19
C LEU A 158 -2.64 12.78 -4.59
N ASN A 159 -3.16 13.78 -5.31
CA ASN A 159 -2.38 15.00 -5.61
C ASN A 159 -2.06 15.78 -4.34
N THR A 160 -3.02 15.93 -3.43
CA THR A 160 -2.82 16.60 -2.13
C THR A 160 -1.71 15.91 -1.34
N ARG A 161 -1.71 14.58 -1.32
CA ARG A 161 -0.67 13.77 -0.66
C ARG A 161 0.69 13.92 -1.33
N ILE A 162 0.76 13.91 -2.66
CA ILE A 162 2.02 14.15 -3.39
C ILE A 162 2.62 15.51 -3.01
N LEU A 163 1.79 16.55 -2.86
CA LEU A 163 2.25 17.86 -2.43
C LEU A 163 2.81 17.82 -1.01
N LEU A 164 2.14 17.14 -0.07
CA LEU A 164 2.64 16.95 1.29
C LEU A 164 4.02 16.28 1.28
N PHE A 165 4.19 15.19 0.53
CA PHE A 165 5.49 14.51 0.43
C PHE A 165 6.56 15.30 -0.35
N SER A 166 6.19 16.32 -1.12
CA SER A 166 7.16 17.19 -1.80
C SER A 166 7.67 18.34 -0.94
N VAL A 167 6.98 18.65 0.16
CA VAL A 167 7.32 19.76 1.07
C VAL A 167 8.15 19.28 2.26
N VAL A 168 8.07 17.98 2.60
CA VAL A 168 8.86 17.40 3.70
C VAL A 168 10.25 17.04 3.16
N ASP A 169 11.24 17.85 3.55
CA ASP A 169 12.65 17.59 3.26
C ASP A 169 13.17 16.53 4.23
N TYR A 170 13.01 15.25 3.87
CA TYR A 170 13.57 14.12 4.62
C TYR A 170 15.07 13.99 4.34
N GLU A 171 15.90 14.97 4.72
CA GLU A 171 17.35 14.72 4.83
C GLU A 171 17.68 14.16 6.22
N PRO A 172 18.31 12.98 6.25
CA PRO A 172 19.76 12.94 6.22
C PRO A 172 20.30 12.35 4.89
N SER A 173 21.54 12.71 4.57
CA SER A 173 22.38 12.43 3.38
C SER A 173 22.38 11.00 2.77
N GLU A 174 21.63 10.04 3.32
CA GLU A 174 21.53 8.64 2.86
C GLU A 174 20.08 8.18 2.59
N ALA A 175 19.08 9.06 2.73
CA ALA A 175 17.68 8.69 2.55
C ALA A 175 17.33 8.47 1.07
N LEU A 176 17.39 7.21 0.64
CA LEU A 176 16.79 6.66 -0.56
C LEU A 176 15.39 7.28 -0.76
N GLU A 177 15.13 7.96 -1.88
CA GLU A 177 13.86 8.67 -2.18
C GLU A 177 12.63 8.05 -1.48
N ASP A 178 11.86 8.86 -0.74
CA ASP A 178 10.71 8.41 0.06
C ASP A 178 9.78 7.52 -0.78
N TYR A 179 9.82 6.22 -0.48
CA TYR A 179 9.13 5.16 -1.22
C TYR A 179 7.60 5.35 -1.21
N ILE A 180 7.04 6.05 -0.20
CA ILE A 180 5.62 6.38 -0.17
C ILE A 180 5.30 7.36 -1.29
N ALA A 181 6.10 8.42 -1.46
CA ALA A 181 5.91 9.41 -2.49
C ALA A 181 5.91 8.77 -3.90
N ILE A 182 6.87 7.88 -4.16
CA ILE A 182 6.94 7.12 -5.42
C ILE A 182 5.66 6.29 -5.64
N ASN A 183 5.23 5.55 -4.62
CA ASN A 183 4.04 4.71 -4.70
C ASN A 183 2.74 5.51 -4.89
N VAL A 184 2.62 6.69 -4.26
CA VAL A 184 1.47 7.60 -4.40
C VAL A 184 1.44 8.21 -5.80
N ARG A 185 2.58 8.66 -6.35
CA ARG A 185 2.68 9.14 -7.74
C ARG A 185 2.23 8.06 -8.73
N ALA A 186 2.67 6.83 -8.54
CA ALA A 186 2.26 5.70 -9.36
C ALA A 186 0.74 5.42 -9.23
N ALA A 187 0.19 5.46 -8.01
CA ALA A 187 -1.25 5.31 -7.78
C ALA A 187 -2.06 6.41 -8.50
N ARG A 188 -1.62 7.67 -8.42
CA ARG A 188 -2.25 8.81 -9.07
C ARG A 188 -2.24 8.67 -10.58
N LYS A 189 -1.10 8.30 -11.16
CA LYS A 189 -0.98 8.05 -12.61
C LYS A 189 -1.95 6.96 -13.05
N LYS A 190 -2.02 5.85 -12.31
CA LYS A 190 -2.93 4.75 -12.62
C LYS A 190 -4.40 5.17 -12.53
N ALA A 191 -4.78 5.93 -11.51
CA ALA A 191 -6.14 6.47 -11.36
C ALA A 191 -6.51 7.38 -12.54
N ALA A 192 -5.59 8.25 -13.00
CA ALA A 192 -5.81 9.11 -14.16
C ALA A 192 -6.00 8.31 -15.46
N ILE A 193 -5.22 7.25 -15.68
CA ILE A 193 -5.39 6.35 -16.82
C ILE A 193 -6.78 5.71 -16.82
N TYR A 194 -7.24 5.19 -15.67
CA TYR A 194 -8.59 4.63 -15.57
C TYR A 194 -9.68 5.67 -15.80
N LEU A 195 -9.54 6.87 -15.23
CA LEU A 195 -10.49 7.96 -15.47
C LEU A 195 -10.58 8.31 -16.97
N SER A 196 -9.44 8.38 -17.67
CA SER A 196 -9.43 8.63 -19.13
C SER A 196 -10.17 7.56 -19.92
N LYS A 197 -10.14 6.30 -19.46
CA LYS A 197 -10.89 5.19 -20.07
C LYS A 197 -12.38 5.31 -19.76
N LEU A 198 -12.74 5.65 -18.52
CA LEU A 198 -14.13 5.82 -18.09
C LEU A 198 -14.83 6.97 -18.84
N LEU A 199 -14.12 8.08 -19.08
CA LEU A 199 -14.66 9.22 -19.83
C LEU A 199 -14.94 8.87 -21.31
N LYS A 200 -14.22 7.91 -21.90
CA LYS A 200 -14.46 7.44 -23.27
C LYS A 200 -15.66 6.49 -23.39
N VAL A 201 -16.10 5.91 -22.28
CA VAL A 201 -17.20 4.95 -22.27
C VAL A 201 -18.51 5.71 -22.04
N LEU A 202 -19.36 5.74 -23.06
CA LEU A 202 -20.60 6.52 -23.08
C LEU A 202 -21.49 6.25 -21.86
N VAL A 203 -21.56 5.01 -21.38
CA VAL A 203 -22.44 4.63 -20.27
C VAL A 203 -22.09 5.37 -18.98
N TYR A 204 -20.81 5.47 -18.61
CA TYR A 204 -20.40 6.15 -17.38
C TYR A 204 -20.55 7.67 -17.50
N TYR A 205 -20.18 8.23 -18.66
CA TYR A 205 -20.32 9.65 -18.93
C TYR A 205 -21.79 10.08 -18.92
N ALA A 206 -22.65 9.39 -19.67
CA ALA A 206 -24.08 9.69 -19.75
C ALA A 206 -24.76 9.53 -18.38
N ALA A 207 -24.47 8.46 -17.64
CA ALA A 207 -25.01 8.28 -16.30
C ALA A 207 -24.65 9.44 -15.37
N THR A 208 -23.41 9.92 -15.42
CA THR A 208 -22.95 11.05 -14.60
C THR A 208 -23.58 12.36 -15.06
N ALA A 209 -23.57 12.67 -16.36
CA ALA A 209 -24.08 13.92 -16.93
C ALA A 209 -25.60 14.09 -16.79
N LEU A 210 -26.36 12.99 -16.87
CA LEU A 210 -27.82 13.00 -16.75
C LEU A 210 -28.30 13.01 -15.30
N HIS A 211 -27.42 12.75 -14.33
CA HIS A 211 -27.82 12.72 -12.93
C HIS A 211 -28.05 14.16 -12.39
N PRO A 212 -29.21 14.47 -11.79
CA PRO A 212 -29.56 15.85 -11.39
C PRO A 212 -28.52 16.53 -10.47
N ARG A 213 -27.86 15.76 -9.59
CA ARG A 213 -26.77 16.24 -8.73
C ARG A 213 -25.58 16.80 -9.51
N TYR A 214 -25.34 16.26 -10.70
CA TYR A 214 -24.19 16.57 -11.56
C TYR A 214 -24.63 17.27 -12.85
N LYS A 215 -25.77 17.97 -12.84
CA LYS A 215 -26.31 18.70 -14.01
C LYS A 215 -25.35 19.72 -14.65
N HIS A 216 -24.32 20.15 -13.93
CA HIS A 216 -23.29 21.07 -14.43
C HIS A 216 -22.02 20.34 -14.89
N TYR A 217 -21.95 19.03 -14.71
CA TYR A 217 -20.78 18.22 -15.05
C TYR A 217 -20.56 18.18 -16.57
N SER A 218 -21.64 18.17 -17.35
CA SER A 218 -21.60 18.28 -18.82
C SER A 218 -21.05 19.61 -19.33
N LYS A 219 -20.90 20.64 -18.47
CA LYS A 219 -20.32 21.94 -18.84
C LYS A 219 -18.80 22.01 -18.64
N ARG A 220 -18.17 20.94 -18.15
CA ARG A 220 -16.72 20.87 -17.88
C ARG A 220 -15.90 20.35 -19.09
N PHE A 221 -16.57 19.99 -20.17
CA PHE A 221 -16.02 19.51 -21.43
C PHE A 221 -16.63 20.29 -22.59
#